data_AF-A0AAD3MTS8-F1
#
_entry.id   AF-A0AAD3MTS8-F1
#
_cell.length_a   1.000
_cell.length_b   1.000
_cell.length_c   1.000
_cell.angle_alpha   90.00
_cell.angle_beta   90.00
_cell.angle_gamma   90.00
#
_symmetry.space_group_name_H-M   'P 1'
#
loop_
_entity.id
_entity.type
_entity.pdbx_description
1 polymer ?
#
loop_
_entity_poly.entity_id
_entity_poly.type
_entity_poly.pdbx_seq_one_letter_code
_entity_poly.pdbx_strand_id
1 'polypeptide(L)'
;MSFREEVLWLQARHEDASGKLMDAASPLAKQTLCRYQYYLQVKKEVLDGRLHCAVEQGIRLAGLAVQADFGDFTQFMSQEFLREYVLFPVNWPNGEEVLEEWTQKVAEEHKSHCRMQAAEAELLYIKEVEKLDGFGQESFAAKDNYTNDIFIGVSFIGVFVKHRNGRSIMLHKWKDIGTIAHNKSAITVEITSRDDTIIFHMEDMEMAKYIARLFTARHKFYKQNKICAEPTHSPAPIRRRPTWTHRLSLSRPQSCNFQSMHSQYSEHYQDTQSSQ
;
A
#
# COMPACT_ATOMS: atom_id res chain seq x y z
N MET A 1 5.71 0.45 3.00
CA MET A 1 6.40 1.27 4.00
C MET A 1 6.67 2.58 3.29
N SER A 2 6.06 3.70 3.68
CA SER A 2 6.41 4.97 3.02
C SER A 2 7.87 5.29 3.32
N PHE A 3 8.58 5.99 2.42
CA PHE A 3 9.90 6.55 2.68
C PHE A 3 10.00 7.18 4.08
N ARG A 4 8.94 7.88 4.50
CA ARG A 4 8.84 8.51 5.82
C ARG A 4 8.87 7.51 6.99
N GLU A 5 8.29 6.33 6.83
CA GLU A 5 8.23 5.29 7.85
C GLU A 5 9.52 4.46 7.92
N GLU A 6 10.20 4.26 6.80
CA GLU A 6 11.52 3.60 6.76
C GLU A 6 12.59 4.50 7.37
N VAL A 7 12.56 5.79 7.04
CA VAL A 7 13.40 6.81 7.67
C VAL A 7 13.14 6.86 9.19
N LEU A 8 11.89 6.83 9.64
CA LEU A 8 11.55 6.77 11.07
C LEU A 8 12.04 5.47 11.73
N TRP A 9 11.96 4.33 11.04
CA TRP A 9 12.50 3.06 11.53
C TRP A 9 14.04 3.07 11.62
N LEU A 10 14.72 3.60 10.62
CA LEU A 10 16.17 3.74 10.59
C LEU A 10 16.67 4.74 11.65
N GLN A 11 15.93 5.84 11.86
CA GLN A 11 16.18 6.81 12.92
C GLN A 11 15.97 6.19 14.31
N ALA A 12 14.86 5.47 14.53
CA ALA A 12 14.57 4.80 15.80
C ALA A 12 15.59 3.70 16.13
N ARG A 13 16.08 2.95 15.13
CA ARG A 13 17.13 1.93 15.30
C ARG A 13 18.47 2.53 15.70
N HIS A 14 18.75 3.77 15.30
CA HIS A 14 19.99 4.48 15.64
C HIS A 14 19.96 5.13 17.03
N GLU A 15 18.79 5.57 17.51
CA GLU A 15 18.63 6.14 18.85
C GLU A 15 18.83 5.10 19.97
N ASP A 16 18.48 3.83 19.73
CA ASP A 16 18.67 2.74 20.70
C ASP A 16 20.12 2.21 20.78
N ALA A 17 20.99 2.50 19.78
CA ALA A 17 22.28 1.84 19.64
C ALA A 17 23.51 2.71 19.99
N SER A 18 23.39 4.03 20.05
CA SER A 18 24.56 4.90 20.28
C SER A 18 24.23 6.08 21.18
N GLY A 19 24.28 5.87 22.49
CA GLY A 19 24.27 6.93 23.48
C GLY A 19 25.47 7.89 23.45
N LYS A 20 26.29 7.93 22.38
CA LYS A 20 27.31 8.96 22.11
C LYS A 20 28.01 8.76 20.75
N LEU A 21 28.40 9.90 20.16
CA LEU A 21 29.17 10.14 18.93
C LEU A 21 28.44 9.99 17.58
N MET A 22 27.65 10.99 17.18
CA MET A 22 27.52 11.46 15.78
C MET A 22 26.86 12.87 15.72
N ASP A 23 27.48 13.86 16.37
CA ASP A 23 26.99 15.26 16.45
C ASP A 23 27.63 16.21 15.41
N ALA A 24 28.19 15.69 14.31
CA ALA A 24 28.87 16.52 13.30
C ALA A 24 28.13 16.66 11.95
N ALA A 25 27.06 15.89 11.70
CA ALA A 25 26.30 16.00 10.45
C ALA A 25 25.08 16.90 10.64
N SER A 26 24.95 17.94 9.80
CA SER A 26 23.77 18.81 9.80
C SER A 26 22.49 17.99 9.56
N PRO A 27 21.32 18.40 10.09
CA PRO A 27 20.05 17.70 9.86
C PRO A 27 19.75 17.49 8.36
N LEU A 28 20.15 18.44 7.51
CA LEU A 28 20.04 18.35 6.06
C LEU A 28 20.96 17.26 5.48
N ALA A 29 22.21 17.17 5.94
CA ALA A 29 23.13 16.12 5.50
C ALA A 29 22.64 14.73 5.90
N LYS A 30 22.05 14.59 7.10
CA LYS A 30 21.41 13.34 7.56
C LYS A 30 20.23 12.95 6.67
N GLN A 31 19.39 13.91 6.29
CA GLN A 31 18.25 13.68 5.40
C GLN A 31 18.70 13.30 3.98
N THR A 32 19.70 13.98 3.43
CA THR A 32 20.27 13.67 2.11
C THR A 32 20.87 12.26 2.08
N LEU A 33 21.67 11.90 3.09
CA LEU A 33 22.26 10.57 3.19
C LEU A 33 21.18 9.49 3.30
N CYS A 34 20.15 9.71 4.11
CA CYS A 34 19.06 8.75 4.26
C CYS A 34 18.25 8.58 2.97
N ARG A 35 17.96 9.66 2.25
CA ARG A 35 17.28 9.60 0.93
C ARG A 35 18.11 8.84 -0.10
N TYR A 36 19.40 9.15 -0.22
CA TYR A 36 20.25 8.50 -1.20
C TYR A 36 20.40 7.00 -0.93
N GLN A 37 20.66 6.61 0.33
CA GLN A 37 20.73 5.20 0.73
C GLN A 37 19.42 4.45 0.46
N TYR A 38 18.29 5.10 0.75
CA TYR A 38 16.97 4.56 0.46
C TYR A 38 16.74 4.36 -1.03
N TYR A 39 17.03 5.38 -1.84
CA TYR A 39 16.99 5.31 -3.30
C TYR A 39 17.79 4.11 -3.83
N LEU A 40 19.03 3.93 -3.35
CA LEU A 40 19.87 2.79 -3.75
C LEU A 40 19.24 1.44 -3.36
N GLN A 41 18.67 1.33 -2.17
CA GLN A 41 18.01 0.11 -1.70
C GLN A 41 16.81 -0.25 -2.59
N VAL A 42 15.90 0.71 -2.82
CA VAL A 42 14.70 0.44 -3.62
C VAL A 42 15.04 0.25 -5.11
N LYS A 43 16.06 0.93 -5.64
CA LYS A 43 16.57 0.69 -6.99
C LYS A 43 17.07 -0.75 -7.14
N LYS A 44 17.83 -1.23 -6.14
CA LYS A 44 18.29 -2.62 -6.13
C LYS A 44 17.12 -3.61 -6.07
N GLU A 45 16.08 -3.35 -5.31
CA GLU A 45 14.89 -4.23 -5.28
C GLU A 45 14.16 -4.32 -6.62
N VAL A 46 14.07 -3.21 -7.36
CA VAL A 46 13.53 -3.19 -8.72
C VAL A 46 14.43 -3.99 -9.67
N LEU A 47 15.75 -3.71 -9.68
CA LEU A 47 16.69 -4.39 -10.59
C LEU A 47 16.86 -5.89 -10.30
N ASP A 48 16.84 -6.29 -9.03
CA ASP A 48 16.85 -7.71 -8.63
C ASP A 48 15.53 -8.44 -8.99
N GLY A 49 14.51 -7.71 -9.49
CA GLY A 49 13.20 -8.25 -9.82
C GLY A 49 12.35 -8.63 -8.58
N ARG A 50 12.76 -8.19 -7.38
CA ARG A 50 11.98 -8.41 -6.14
C ARG A 50 10.69 -7.59 -6.16
N LEU A 51 10.78 -6.37 -6.69
CA LEU A 51 9.63 -5.48 -6.84
C LEU A 51 9.18 -5.47 -8.29
N HIS A 52 7.96 -5.92 -8.53
CA HIS A 52 7.43 -6.08 -9.89
C HIS A 52 6.97 -4.72 -10.43
N CYS A 53 7.37 -4.41 -11.65
CA CYS A 53 6.94 -3.20 -12.36
C CYS A 53 6.50 -3.54 -13.79
N ALA A 54 5.53 -2.78 -14.30
CA ALA A 54 5.19 -2.82 -15.72
C ALA A 54 6.32 -2.21 -16.55
N VAL A 55 6.35 -2.54 -17.86
CA VAL A 55 7.41 -2.06 -18.77
C VAL A 55 7.55 -0.55 -18.75
N GLU A 56 6.43 0.17 -18.87
CA GLU A 56 6.41 1.64 -18.83
C GLU A 56 6.93 2.20 -17.50
N GLN A 57 6.58 1.57 -16.38
CA GLN A 57 7.07 1.98 -15.05
C GLN A 57 8.58 1.74 -14.94
N GLY A 58 9.09 0.61 -15.43
CA GLY A 58 10.52 0.30 -15.43
C GLY A 58 11.33 1.27 -16.29
N ILE A 59 10.83 1.63 -17.47
CA ILE A 59 11.46 2.64 -18.34
C ILE A 59 11.54 4.00 -17.62
N ARG A 60 10.45 4.44 -17.01
CA ARG A 60 10.42 5.70 -16.25
C ARG A 60 11.38 5.69 -15.06
N LEU A 61 11.42 4.58 -14.33
CA LEU A 61 12.37 4.38 -13.23
C LEU A 61 13.80 4.43 -13.73
N ALA A 62 14.13 3.76 -14.83
CA ALA A 62 15.46 3.79 -15.43
C ALA A 62 15.86 5.22 -15.85
N GLY A 63 14.96 6.00 -16.47
CA GLY A 63 15.23 7.40 -16.81
C GLY A 63 15.53 8.28 -15.59
N LEU A 64 14.77 8.12 -14.52
CA LEU A 64 15.02 8.79 -13.24
C LEU A 64 16.34 8.36 -12.59
N ALA A 65 16.66 7.05 -12.64
CA ALA A 65 17.91 6.52 -12.10
C ALA A 65 19.14 7.06 -12.87
N VAL A 66 19.06 7.12 -14.20
CA VAL A 66 20.13 7.68 -15.02
C VAL A 66 20.34 9.16 -14.70
N GLN A 67 19.26 9.95 -14.58
CA GLN A 67 19.37 11.35 -14.17
C GLN A 67 19.97 11.50 -12.76
N ALA A 68 19.60 10.63 -11.82
CA ALA A 68 20.13 10.65 -10.45
C ALA A 68 21.62 10.27 -10.39
N ASP A 69 22.03 9.27 -11.16
CA ASP A 69 23.38 8.70 -11.10
C ASP A 69 24.39 9.48 -11.97
N PHE A 70 23.95 10.04 -13.10
CA PHE A 70 24.83 10.61 -14.13
C PHE A 70 24.58 12.09 -14.44
N GLY A 71 23.49 12.69 -13.94
CA GLY A 71 23.12 14.07 -14.27
C GLY A 71 22.57 14.22 -15.69
N ASP A 72 22.65 15.43 -16.26
CA ASP A 72 21.95 15.79 -17.50
C ASP A 72 22.44 15.05 -18.75
N PHE A 73 21.50 14.62 -19.60
CA PHE A 73 21.80 13.97 -20.88
C PHE A 73 22.77 14.78 -21.77
N THR A 74 22.74 16.10 -21.73
CA THR A 74 23.61 16.98 -22.55
C THR A 74 25.10 16.83 -22.24
N GLN A 75 25.46 16.14 -21.16
CA GLN A 75 26.85 15.83 -20.79
C GLN A 75 27.40 14.62 -21.56
N PHE A 76 26.55 13.90 -22.30
CA PHE A 76 26.90 12.72 -23.06
C PHE A 76 26.83 13.01 -24.57
N MET A 77 27.73 12.42 -25.35
CA MET A 77 27.76 12.62 -26.80
C MET A 77 26.58 11.93 -27.50
N SER A 78 26.07 10.86 -26.91
CA SER A 78 25.05 10.00 -27.49
C SER A 78 24.47 9.09 -26.40
N GLN A 79 23.47 8.26 -26.73
CA GLN A 79 22.76 7.42 -25.74
C GLN A 79 23.42 6.05 -25.50
N GLU A 80 24.48 5.72 -26.25
CA GLU A 80 25.16 4.43 -26.25
C GLU A 80 25.75 4.09 -24.88
N PHE A 81 26.09 5.10 -24.06
CA PHE A 81 26.54 4.88 -22.69
C PHE A 81 25.53 4.09 -21.85
N LEU A 82 24.23 4.21 -22.16
CA LEU A 82 23.16 3.51 -21.44
C LEU A 82 23.30 1.98 -21.54
N ARG A 83 23.92 1.47 -22.61
CA ARG A 83 24.14 0.03 -22.82
C ARG A 83 25.17 -0.57 -21.86
N GLU A 84 26.00 0.27 -21.23
CA GLU A 84 27.00 -0.17 -20.27
C GLU A 84 26.41 -0.39 -18.86
N TYR A 85 25.14 -0.02 -18.64
CA TYR A 85 24.50 -0.04 -17.33
C TYR A 85 23.30 -0.98 -17.26
N VAL A 86 23.05 -1.49 -16.05
CA VAL A 86 21.87 -2.31 -15.76
C VAL A 86 20.67 -1.38 -15.53
N LEU A 87 19.84 -1.25 -16.56
CA LEU A 87 18.67 -0.37 -16.54
C LEU A 87 17.38 -1.07 -16.11
N PHE A 88 17.29 -2.38 -16.36
CA PHE A 88 16.05 -3.13 -16.24
C PHE A 88 16.18 -4.32 -15.27
N PRO A 89 15.05 -4.81 -14.73
CA PRO A 89 15.02 -6.00 -13.87
C PRO A 89 15.66 -7.24 -14.51
N VAL A 90 16.40 -8.02 -13.73
CA VAL A 90 17.08 -9.25 -14.20
C VAL A 90 16.12 -10.35 -14.70
N ASN A 91 14.84 -10.27 -14.34
CA ASN A 91 13.81 -11.22 -14.73
C ASN A 91 13.04 -10.81 -16.00
N TRP A 92 13.36 -9.67 -16.60
CA TRP A 92 12.74 -9.26 -17.87
C TRP A 92 13.30 -10.03 -19.07
N PRO A 93 12.52 -10.16 -20.16
CA PRO A 93 12.96 -10.89 -21.35
C PRO A 93 14.14 -10.18 -22.05
N ASN A 94 15.13 -10.97 -22.47
CA ASN A 94 16.43 -10.51 -22.99
C ASN A 94 16.51 -10.51 -24.53
N GLY A 95 15.47 -10.04 -25.23
CA GLY A 95 15.56 -9.85 -26.68
C GLY A 95 16.34 -8.57 -26.99
N GLU A 96 17.45 -8.66 -27.75
CA GLU A 96 18.29 -7.49 -28.06
C GLU A 96 17.50 -6.33 -28.68
N GLU A 97 16.59 -6.62 -29.63
CA GLU A 97 15.77 -5.59 -30.29
C GLU A 97 14.82 -4.88 -29.31
N VAL A 98 14.21 -5.64 -28.41
CA VAL A 98 13.27 -5.11 -27.40
C VAL A 98 14.02 -4.29 -26.36
N LEU A 99 15.20 -4.77 -25.94
CA LEU A 99 16.08 -4.06 -25.01
C LEU A 99 16.55 -2.72 -25.60
N GLU A 100 16.89 -2.71 -26.89
CA GLU A 100 17.27 -1.50 -27.60
C GLU A 100 16.10 -0.51 -27.68
N GLU A 101 14.89 -0.97 -28.02
CA GLU A 101 13.68 -0.13 -28.02
C GLU A 101 13.44 0.50 -26.64
N TRP A 102 13.56 -0.28 -25.57
CA TRP A 102 13.38 0.23 -24.21
C TRP A 102 14.49 1.20 -23.82
N THR A 103 15.74 0.93 -24.21
CA THR A 103 16.87 1.81 -23.95
C THR A 103 16.70 3.15 -24.67
N GLN A 104 16.17 3.15 -25.89
CA GLN A 104 15.79 4.37 -26.61
C GLN A 104 14.74 5.19 -25.83
N LYS A 105 13.72 4.52 -25.28
CA LYS A 105 12.70 5.19 -24.45
C LYS A 105 13.29 5.71 -23.13
N VAL A 106 14.24 5.00 -22.52
CA VAL A 106 14.97 5.49 -21.35
C VAL A 106 15.76 6.76 -21.68
N ALA A 107 16.40 6.83 -22.84
CA ALA A 107 17.08 8.04 -23.29
C ALA A 107 16.11 9.22 -23.48
N GLU A 108 14.88 8.97 -23.95
CA GLU A 108 13.84 10.00 -24.07
C GLU A 108 13.37 10.50 -22.70
N GLU A 109 13.11 9.60 -21.74
CA GLU A 109 12.80 9.95 -20.36
C GLU A 109 13.94 10.77 -19.73
N HIS A 110 15.19 10.33 -19.89
CA HIS A 110 16.37 11.05 -19.38
C HIS A 110 16.49 12.47 -19.96
N LYS A 111 16.30 12.63 -21.28
CA LYS A 111 16.25 13.95 -21.92
C LYS A 111 15.14 14.84 -21.35
N SER A 112 13.98 14.26 -21.03
CA SER A 112 12.86 15.00 -20.44
C SER A 112 13.15 15.52 -19.03
N HIS A 113 14.13 14.93 -18.33
CA HIS A 113 14.55 15.30 -16.98
C HIS A 113 15.75 16.26 -16.96
N CYS A 114 16.16 16.80 -18.10
CA CYS A 114 17.28 17.74 -18.18
C CYS A 114 17.10 18.92 -17.21
N ARG A 115 18.18 19.27 -16.50
CA ARG A 115 18.29 20.27 -15.43
C ARG A 115 17.68 19.85 -14.09
N MET A 116 17.13 18.65 -13.99
CA MET A 116 16.68 18.10 -12.71
C MET A 116 17.89 17.76 -11.84
N GLN A 117 17.87 18.21 -10.58
CA GLN A 117 18.93 17.86 -9.65
C GLN A 117 18.87 16.38 -9.28
N ALA A 118 20.02 15.74 -9.08
CA ALA A 118 20.08 14.33 -8.66
C ALA A 118 19.20 14.05 -7.42
N ALA A 119 19.23 14.98 -6.47
CA ALA A 119 18.41 14.95 -5.27
C ALA A 119 16.88 14.89 -5.52
N GLU A 120 16.43 15.55 -6.58
CA GLU A 120 15.04 15.55 -7.00
C GLU A 120 14.69 14.29 -7.78
N ALA A 121 15.59 13.83 -8.66
CA ALA A 121 15.46 12.57 -9.39
C ALA A 121 15.38 11.37 -8.44
N GLU A 122 16.23 11.30 -7.40
CA GLU A 122 16.16 10.32 -6.32
C GLU A 122 14.78 10.30 -5.66
N LEU A 123 14.21 11.48 -5.34
CA LEU A 123 12.92 11.58 -4.67
C LEU A 123 11.77 11.16 -5.59
N LEU A 124 11.83 11.53 -6.88
CA LEU A 124 10.84 11.11 -7.88
C LEU A 124 10.93 9.60 -8.13
N TYR A 125 12.13 9.03 -8.17
CA TYR A 125 12.33 7.58 -8.27
C TYR A 125 11.63 6.88 -7.11
N ILE A 126 11.88 7.32 -5.88
CA ILE A 126 11.24 6.77 -4.68
C ILE A 126 9.71 6.86 -4.77
N LYS A 127 9.17 8.01 -5.15
CA LYS A 127 7.71 8.20 -5.32
C LYS A 127 7.11 7.31 -6.40
N GLU A 128 7.85 7.00 -7.45
CA GLU A 128 7.40 6.10 -8.50
C GLU A 128 7.42 4.64 -8.02
N VAL A 129 8.47 4.26 -7.29
CA VAL A 129 8.57 2.94 -6.65
C VAL A 129 7.47 2.71 -5.61
N GLU A 130 7.07 3.75 -4.86
CA GLU A 130 5.96 3.67 -3.89
C GLU A 130 4.62 3.25 -4.53
N LYS A 131 4.47 3.39 -5.85
CA LYS A 131 3.27 3.02 -6.61
C LYS A 131 3.29 1.57 -7.10
N LEU A 132 4.42 0.87 -7.02
CA LEU A 132 4.57 -0.49 -7.52
C LEU A 132 3.80 -1.49 -6.62
N ASP A 133 3.22 -2.52 -7.24
CA ASP A 133 2.61 -3.60 -6.47
C ASP A 133 3.68 -4.37 -5.70
N GLY A 134 3.36 -4.76 -4.47
CA GLY A 134 4.33 -5.36 -3.56
C GLY A 134 5.21 -4.35 -2.83
N PHE A 135 5.11 -3.04 -3.09
CA PHE A 135 5.99 -2.07 -2.45
C PHE A 135 5.84 -2.06 -0.93
N GLY A 136 6.98 -2.22 -0.23
CA GLY A 136 7.06 -2.32 1.22
C GLY A 136 6.25 -3.49 1.80
N GLN A 137 6.05 -4.54 1.00
CA GLN A 137 5.55 -5.83 1.42
C GLN A 137 6.71 -6.83 1.51
N GLU A 138 6.67 -7.69 2.51
CA GLU A 138 7.63 -8.78 2.68
C GLU A 138 6.83 -10.07 2.81
N SER A 139 7.04 -11.05 1.92
CA SER A 139 6.24 -12.28 1.86
C SER A 139 7.07 -13.55 1.86
N PHE A 140 6.51 -14.59 2.45
CA PHE A 140 7.13 -15.88 2.69
C PHE A 140 6.20 -17.00 2.25
N ALA A 141 6.74 -18.03 1.61
CA ALA A 141 5.98 -19.22 1.23
C ALA A 141 5.53 -19.97 2.49
N ALA A 142 4.27 -20.40 2.52
CA ALA A 142 3.69 -21.15 3.63
C ALA A 142 2.56 -22.04 3.14
N LYS A 143 1.99 -22.84 4.06
CA LYS A 143 0.76 -23.60 3.84
C LYS A 143 -0.33 -23.17 4.81
N ASP A 144 -1.57 -23.11 4.33
CA ASP A 144 -2.73 -22.91 5.20
C ASP A 144 -3.11 -24.22 5.93
N ASN A 145 -4.19 -24.17 6.74
CA ASN A 145 -4.72 -25.35 7.43
C ASN A 145 -5.28 -26.44 6.49
N TYR A 146 -5.53 -26.10 5.22
CA TYR A 146 -6.00 -27.01 4.19
C TYR A 146 -4.84 -27.52 3.31
N THR A 147 -3.59 -27.24 3.71
CA THR A 147 -2.35 -27.62 3.02
C THR A 147 -2.13 -26.96 1.65
N ASN A 148 -2.87 -25.89 1.35
CA ASN A 148 -2.69 -25.13 0.12
C ASN A 148 -1.42 -24.28 0.19
N ASP A 149 -0.64 -24.27 -0.90
CA ASP A 149 0.51 -23.38 -1.02
C ASP A 149 0.05 -21.92 -1.17
N ILE A 150 0.48 -21.08 -0.23
CA ILE A 150 0.17 -19.66 -0.14
C ILE A 150 1.44 -18.86 0.17
N PHE A 151 1.32 -17.54 0.09
CA PHE A 151 2.30 -16.61 0.62
C PHE A 151 1.67 -15.84 1.78
N ILE A 152 2.31 -15.85 2.93
CA ILE A 152 1.96 -14.94 4.03
C ILE A 152 2.94 -13.79 4.00
N GLY A 153 2.47 -12.58 4.25
CA GLY A 153 3.35 -11.44 4.24
C GLY A 153 2.88 -10.34 5.17
N VAL A 154 3.78 -9.37 5.34
CA VAL A 154 3.56 -8.21 6.18
C VAL A 154 3.74 -6.94 5.37
N SER A 155 2.93 -5.95 5.67
CA SER A 155 2.99 -4.61 5.09
C SER A 155 2.83 -3.57 6.21
N PHE A 156 2.95 -2.29 5.86
CA PHE A 156 2.66 -1.20 6.81
C PHE A 156 1.17 -1.17 7.23
N ILE A 157 0.27 -1.74 6.43
CA ILE A 157 -1.17 -1.81 6.73
C ILE A 157 -1.49 -2.95 7.69
N GLY A 158 -0.79 -4.09 7.54
CA GLY A 158 -1.11 -5.31 8.25
C GLY A 158 -0.48 -6.57 7.67
N VAL A 159 -0.96 -7.72 8.13
CA VAL A 159 -0.59 -9.04 7.63
C VAL A 159 -1.52 -9.42 6.48
N PHE A 160 -0.98 -9.91 5.37
CA PHE A 160 -1.75 -10.35 4.22
C PHE A 160 -1.43 -11.78 3.82
N VAL A 161 -2.34 -12.40 3.07
CA VAL A 161 -2.17 -13.72 2.48
C VAL A 161 -2.43 -13.62 0.98
N LYS A 162 -1.54 -14.18 0.16
CA LYS A 162 -1.64 -14.24 -1.30
C LYS A 162 -1.65 -15.69 -1.78
N HIS A 163 -2.39 -15.97 -2.86
CA HIS A 163 -2.22 -17.22 -3.60
C HIS A 163 -0.91 -17.21 -4.39
N ARG A 164 -0.46 -18.37 -4.84
CA ARG A 164 0.71 -18.51 -5.71
C ARG A 164 0.62 -17.72 -7.03
N ASN A 165 -0.59 -17.41 -7.49
CA ASN A 165 -0.82 -16.54 -8.65
C ASN A 165 -0.75 -15.03 -8.34
N GLY A 166 -0.31 -14.64 -7.14
CA GLY A 166 -0.14 -13.25 -6.72
C GLY A 166 -1.42 -12.56 -6.24
N ARG A 167 -2.61 -13.17 -6.41
CA ARG A 167 -3.86 -12.57 -5.95
C ARG A 167 -3.94 -12.57 -4.42
N SER A 168 -4.18 -11.39 -3.86
CA SER A 168 -4.39 -11.22 -2.41
C SER A 168 -5.72 -11.85 -2.00
N ILE A 169 -5.65 -12.78 -1.06
CA ILE A 169 -6.80 -13.52 -0.50
C ILE A 169 -7.39 -12.73 0.66
N MET A 170 -6.52 -12.23 1.54
CA MET A 170 -6.93 -11.64 2.81
C MET A 170 -5.92 -10.61 3.30
N LEU A 171 -6.42 -9.55 3.94
CA LEU A 171 -5.63 -8.52 4.60
C LEU A 171 -6.21 -8.27 6.00
N HIS A 172 -5.41 -8.55 7.02
CA HIS A 172 -5.70 -8.24 8.42
C HIS A 172 -4.95 -6.99 8.81
N LYS A 173 -5.69 -5.90 9.06
CA LYS A 173 -5.09 -4.64 9.49
C LYS A 173 -4.47 -4.79 10.87
N TRP A 174 -3.41 -4.06 11.15
CA TRP A 174 -2.76 -4.12 12.46
C TRP A 174 -3.69 -3.83 13.65
N LYS A 175 -4.69 -2.96 13.47
CA LYS A 175 -5.69 -2.69 14.52
C LYS A 175 -6.55 -3.89 14.91
N ASP A 176 -6.67 -4.85 14.01
CA ASP A 176 -7.49 -6.06 14.17
C ASP A 176 -6.66 -7.28 14.59
N ILE A 177 -5.34 -7.12 14.78
CA ILE A 177 -4.42 -8.21 15.13
C ILE A 177 -4.12 -8.17 16.63
N GLY A 178 -4.19 -9.36 17.26
CA GLY A 178 -3.86 -9.61 18.66
C GLY A 178 -2.43 -10.11 18.83
N THR A 179 -2.29 -11.29 19.41
CA THR A 179 -1.00 -11.95 19.58
C THR A 179 -0.56 -12.63 18.29
N ILE A 180 0.74 -12.55 18.01
CA ILE A 180 1.39 -13.32 16.95
C ILE A 180 2.38 -14.25 17.65
N ALA A 181 2.23 -15.55 17.45
CA ALA A 181 3.05 -16.57 18.09
C ALA A 181 3.49 -17.64 17.09
N HIS A 182 4.40 -18.51 17.52
CA HIS A 182 4.79 -19.69 16.75
C HIS A 182 4.86 -20.90 17.68
N ASN A 183 4.63 -22.07 17.10
CA ASN A 183 4.80 -23.37 17.75
C ASN A 183 5.31 -24.37 16.70
N LYS A 184 6.53 -24.89 16.87
CA LYS A 184 7.23 -25.67 15.84
C LYS A 184 7.27 -24.86 14.53
N SER A 185 6.86 -25.44 13.40
CA SER A 185 6.77 -24.77 12.11
C SER A 185 5.48 -23.97 11.91
N ALA A 186 4.55 -23.95 12.88
CA ALA A 186 3.30 -23.20 12.75
C ALA A 186 3.45 -21.78 13.30
N ILE A 187 2.85 -20.81 12.61
CA ILE A 187 2.65 -19.42 13.06
C ILE A 187 1.15 -19.22 13.30
N THR A 188 0.80 -18.64 14.44
CA THR A 188 -0.57 -18.27 14.80
C THR A 188 -0.71 -16.75 14.83
N VAL A 189 -1.77 -16.24 14.20
CA VAL A 189 -2.14 -14.83 14.21
C VAL A 189 -3.56 -14.71 14.76
N GLU A 190 -3.69 -14.13 15.96
CA GLU A 190 -4.98 -13.83 16.56
C GLU A 190 -5.62 -12.61 15.88
N ILE A 191 -6.88 -12.73 15.51
CA ILE A 191 -7.68 -11.66 14.91
C ILE A 191 -8.74 -11.21 15.92
N THR A 192 -8.45 -10.13 16.63
CA THR A 192 -9.25 -9.64 17.76
C THR A 192 -10.63 -9.14 17.34
N SER A 193 -10.76 -8.65 16.11
CA SER A 193 -12.04 -8.13 15.61
C SER A 193 -13.10 -9.21 15.36
N ARG A 194 -12.68 -10.49 15.26
CA ARG A 194 -13.57 -11.62 14.96
C ARG A 194 -13.49 -12.76 15.98
N ASP A 195 -12.68 -12.59 17.02
CA ASP A 195 -12.36 -13.66 17.98
C ASP A 195 -11.93 -14.96 17.28
N ASP A 196 -11.01 -14.82 16.32
CA ASP A 196 -10.56 -15.89 15.43
C ASP A 196 -9.03 -16.03 15.49
N THR A 197 -8.51 -17.20 15.12
CA THR A 197 -7.07 -17.46 15.04
C THR A 197 -6.72 -18.14 13.74
N ILE A 198 -5.83 -17.50 12.98
CA ILE A 198 -5.36 -18.02 11.71
C ILE A 198 -4.02 -18.70 11.93
N ILE A 199 -3.85 -19.88 11.32
CA ILE A 199 -2.66 -20.70 11.46
C ILE A 199 -2.03 -20.91 10.08
N PHE A 200 -0.72 -20.72 10.02
CA PHE A 200 0.09 -20.93 8.83
C PHE A 200 1.24 -21.87 9.15
N HIS A 201 1.60 -22.75 8.22
CA HIS A 201 2.69 -23.72 8.37
C HIS A 201 3.85 -23.32 7.46
N MET A 202 5.01 -23.08 8.07
CA MET A 202 6.25 -22.80 7.37
C MET A 202 7.00 -24.09 7.01
N GLU A 203 8.06 -23.97 6.22
CA GLU A 203 8.95 -25.08 5.86
C GLU A 203 9.59 -25.73 7.08
N ASP A 204 10.06 -24.90 8.03
CA ASP A 204 10.70 -25.36 9.25
C ASP A 204 10.41 -24.42 10.45
N MET A 205 10.86 -24.86 11.63
CA MET A 205 10.65 -24.14 12.88
C MET A 205 11.48 -22.86 13.02
N GLU A 206 12.65 -22.78 12.38
CA GLU A 206 13.50 -21.60 12.45
C GLU A 206 12.90 -20.48 11.58
N MET A 207 12.35 -20.83 10.42
CA MET A 207 11.62 -19.90 9.57
C MET A 207 10.34 -19.40 10.24
N ALA A 208 9.58 -20.29 10.89
CA ALA A 208 8.40 -19.89 11.66
C ALA A 208 8.73 -18.91 12.79
N LYS A 209 9.79 -19.21 13.56
CA LYS A 209 10.29 -18.36 14.62
C LYS A 209 10.78 -17.01 14.11
N TYR A 210 11.51 -16.99 12.99
CA TYR A 210 11.98 -15.76 12.35
C TYR A 210 10.82 -14.86 11.93
N ILE A 211 9.86 -15.40 11.18
CA ILE A 211 8.72 -14.63 10.67
C ILE A 211 7.82 -14.16 11.80
N ALA A 212 7.54 -15.00 12.81
CA ALA A 212 6.75 -14.59 13.97
C ALA A 212 7.41 -13.42 14.72
N ARG A 213 8.74 -13.44 14.89
CA ARG A 213 9.49 -12.32 15.48
C ARG A 213 9.40 -11.05 14.64
N LEU A 214 9.56 -11.19 13.32
CA LEU A 214 9.44 -10.08 12.37
C LEU A 214 8.05 -9.44 12.45
N PHE A 215 6.99 -10.24 12.36
CA PHE A 215 5.61 -9.77 12.38
C PHE A 215 5.26 -9.14 13.73
N THR A 216 5.70 -9.74 14.84
CA THR A 216 5.53 -9.16 16.18
C THR A 216 6.26 -7.83 16.33
N ALA A 217 7.48 -7.69 15.80
CA ALA A 217 8.21 -6.43 15.83
C ALA A 217 7.48 -5.34 15.03
N ARG A 218 6.95 -5.68 13.84
CA ARG A 218 6.12 -4.78 13.03
C ARG A 218 4.84 -4.37 13.74
N HIS A 219 4.15 -5.31 14.37
CA HIS A 219 2.95 -5.06 15.13
C HIS A 219 3.21 -4.16 16.35
N LYS A 220 4.31 -4.41 17.09
CA LYS A 220 4.73 -3.59 18.22
C LYS A 220 5.02 -2.15 17.78
N PHE A 221 5.74 -1.98 16.67
CA PHE A 221 6.01 -0.67 16.10
C PHE A 221 4.74 0.07 15.70
N TYR A 222 3.78 -0.61 15.07
CA TYR A 222 2.47 -0.03 14.77
C TYR A 222 1.76 0.46 16.04
N LYS A 223 1.72 -0.36 17.10
CA LYS A 223 1.08 0.00 18.38
C LYS A 223 1.73 1.22 19.05
N GLN A 224 3.05 1.35 18.95
CA GLN A 224 3.81 2.47 19.51
C GLN A 224 3.60 3.76 18.72
N ASN A 225 3.58 3.68 17.39
CA ASN A 225 3.55 4.86 16.51
C ASN A 225 2.14 5.23 16.02
N LYS A 226 1.11 4.43 16.34
CA LYS A 226 -0.27 4.59 15.89
C LYS A 226 -0.34 5.00 14.42
N ILE A 227 0.39 4.30 13.55
CA ILE A 227 0.42 4.57 12.11
C ILE A 227 -0.99 4.35 11.57
N CYS A 228 -1.77 5.42 11.57
CA CYS A 228 -3.19 5.39 11.30
C CYS A 228 -3.34 5.49 9.78
N ALA A 229 -3.60 4.36 9.12
CA ALA A 229 -4.13 4.34 7.76
C ALA A 229 -5.64 4.71 7.75
N GLU A 230 -6.04 5.71 8.54
CA GLU A 230 -7.33 6.35 8.38
C GLU A 230 -7.09 7.57 7.48
N PRO A 231 -7.72 7.65 6.30
CA PRO A 231 -7.70 8.89 5.53
C PRO A 231 -8.37 9.97 6.38
N THR A 232 -7.62 10.98 6.80
CA THR A 232 -8.18 12.20 7.39
C THR A 232 -8.91 12.99 6.30
N HIS A 233 -10.05 12.49 5.85
CA HIS A 233 -11.04 13.26 5.11
C HIS A 233 -12.42 12.95 5.66
N SER A 234 -12.76 13.68 6.72
CA SER A 234 -14.12 14.12 6.98
C SER A 234 -13.98 15.46 7.69
N PRO A 235 -14.28 16.60 7.03
CA PRO A 235 -14.38 17.85 7.76
C PRO A 235 -15.46 17.67 8.84
N ALA A 236 -15.17 18.16 10.04
CA ALA A 236 -16.10 18.12 11.16
C ALA A 236 -17.49 18.59 10.70
N PRO A 237 -18.59 17.89 11.03
CA PRO A 237 -19.91 18.39 10.70
C PRO A 237 -20.07 19.75 11.37
N ILE A 238 -20.24 20.80 10.55
CA ILE A 238 -20.55 22.15 11.02
C ILE A 238 -21.84 22.03 11.82
N ARG A 239 -21.72 22.12 13.15
CA ARG A 239 -22.84 22.22 14.08
C ARG A 239 -23.58 23.51 13.75
N ARG A 240 -24.60 23.43 12.88
CA ARG A 240 -25.50 24.55 12.63
C ARG A 240 -26.17 24.91 13.96
N ARG A 241 -25.84 26.10 14.47
CA ARG A 241 -26.52 26.69 15.62
C ARG A 241 -28.01 26.83 15.25
N PRO A 242 -28.96 26.48 16.14
CA PRO A 242 -30.36 26.81 15.91
C PRO A 242 -30.53 28.32 16.12
N THR A 243 -30.72 29.06 15.04
CA THR A 243 -31.19 30.45 15.13
C THR A 243 -32.68 30.41 15.43
N TRP A 244 -32.98 30.70 16.70
CA TRP A 244 -34.30 31.01 17.22
C TRP A 244 -34.83 32.29 16.55
N THR A 245 -35.90 32.18 15.76
CA THR A 245 -36.72 33.32 15.37
C THR A 245 -38.12 33.16 15.94
N HIS A 246 -38.45 34.08 16.84
CA HIS A 246 -39.76 34.26 17.45
C HIS A 246 -40.80 34.78 16.46
N ARG A 247 -42.04 34.29 16.65
CA ARG A 247 -43.35 34.92 16.35
C ARG A 247 -43.70 35.05 14.85
N LEU A 248 -44.92 34.74 14.39
CA LEU A 248 -46.22 35.14 14.93
C LEU A 248 -47.31 34.07 14.69
N SER A 249 -48.20 33.96 15.68
CA SER A 249 -49.49 33.29 15.70
C SER A 249 -50.55 34.00 14.85
N LEU A 250 -51.38 33.25 14.11
CA LEU A 250 -52.76 33.54 13.64
C LEU A 250 -53.12 32.42 12.64
N SER A 251 -54.30 31.82 12.49
CA SER A 251 -55.54 31.67 13.26
C SER A 251 -56.35 30.63 12.45
N ARG A 252 -57.03 29.69 13.12
CA ARG A 252 -57.89 28.67 12.50
C ARG A 252 -59.28 29.25 12.20
N PRO A 253 -59.95 28.81 11.12
CA PRO A 253 -61.40 28.55 11.23
C PRO A 253 -61.78 27.12 10.83
N GLN A 254 -62.94 26.69 11.33
CA GLN A 254 -63.51 25.35 11.22
C GLN A 254 -64.30 25.10 9.92
N SER A 255 -64.34 23.81 9.53
CA SER A 255 -65.44 23.01 8.97
C SER A 255 -66.27 23.50 7.79
N CYS A 256 -66.41 22.65 6.76
CA CYS A 256 -67.70 22.29 6.15
C CYS A 256 -67.62 20.86 5.56
N ASN A 257 -68.54 20.00 5.98
CA ASN A 257 -68.85 18.70 5.40
C ASN A 257 -69.44 18.86 3.99
N PHE A 258 -69.19 17.88 3.12
CA PHE A 258 -70.14 17.50 2.07
C PHE A 258 -70.29 15.98 2.05
N GLN A 259 -71.50 15.50 2.36
CA GLN A 259 -71.98 14.15 2.09
C GLN A 259 -72.92 14.19 0.88
N SER A 260 -72.90 13.13 0.06
CA SER A 260 -74.03 12.53 -0.68
C SER A 260 -73.47 11.60 -1.76
N MET A 261 -74.02 10.44 -2.13
CA MET A 261 -75.19 9.65 -1.74
C MET A 261 -74.95 8.20 -2.24
N HIS A 262 -75.66 7.25 -1.64
CA HIS A 262 -75.77 5.83 -2.03
C HIS A 262 -76.04 5.56 -3.52
N SER A 263 -75.58 4.40 -4.03
CA SER A 263 -76.50 3.36 -4.51
C SER A 263 -75.82 1.97 -4.57
N GLN A 264 -76.60 0.98 -4.13
CA GLN A 264 -76.34 -0.45 -4.13
C GLN A 264 -76.28 -1.01 -5.55
N TYR A 265 -75.48 -2.06 -5.79
CA TYR A 265 -75.94 -3.30 -6.43
C TYR A 265 -74.93 -4.44 -6.17
N SER A 266 -75.43 -5.56 -5.67
CA SER A 266 -74.78 -6.87 -5.54
C SER A 266 -74.36 -7.43 -6.91
N GLU A 267 -73.28 -8.21 -6.97
CA GLU A 267 -73.37 -9.69 -6.98
C GLU A 267 -71.98 -10.37 -6.99
N HIS A 268 -71.96 -11.51 -6.29
CA HIS A 268 -70.94 -12.54 -6.26
C HIS A 268 -70.70 -13.16 -7.65
N TYR A 269 -69.48 -13.64 -7.91
CA TYR A 269 -69.28 -15.04 -8.34
C TYR A 269 -67.92 -15.57 -7.87
N GLN A 270 -67.95 -16.79 -7.34
CA GLN A 270 -66.81 -17.62 -6.94
C GLN A 270 -66.25 -18.32 -8.18
N ASP A 271 -64.92 -18.43 -8.30
CA ASP A 271 -64.28 -19.41 -9.17
C ASP A 271 -63.82 -20.62 -8.35
N THR A 272 -64.28 -21.80 -8.78
CA THR A 272 -63.83 -23.11 -8.29
C THR A 272 -63.14 -23.86 -9.42
N GLN A 273 -61.90 -24.27 -9.13
CA GLN A 273 -61.22 -25.54 -9.43
C GLN A 273 -61.47 -26.32 -10.74
N SER A 274 -60.37 -26.79 -11.36
CA SER A 274 -60.01 -28.22 -11.50
C SER A 274 -58.61 -28.29 -12.16
N SER A 275 -57.57 -28.85 -11.54
CA SER A 275 -57.20 -30.28 -11.45
C SER A 275 -57.21 -31.04 -12.79
N GLN A 276 -56.01 -31.37 -13.27
CA GLN A 276 -55.52 -32.74 -13.56
C GLN A 276 -54.01 -32.77 -13.35
#